data_AF-A0A7J7K8X2-F1
#
_entry.id   AF-A0A7J7K8X2-F1
#
_cell.length_a   1.000
_cell.length_b   1.000
_cell.length_c   1.000
_cell.angle_alpha   90.00
_cell.angle_beta   90.00
_cell.angle_gamma   90.00
#
_symmetry.space_group_name_H-M   'P 1'
#
loop_
_entity.id
_entity.type
_entity.pdbx_description
1 polymer ?
#
loop_
_entity_poly.entity_id
_entity_poly.type
_entity_poly.pdbx_seq_one_letter_code
_entity_poly.pdbx_strand_id
1 'polypeptide(L)'
;MGPIPKNDHLKEVSSNKSFGGWQQVYSHSSTELKCDMKFGVYLPPQFKADGDKLPVLYYLSGLTCTEANFVTKAGAQQHAAEHGIIIVAPDTSPRQYLVTLLIYTISQT
;
A
#
# COMPACT_ATOMS: atom_id res chain seq x y z
N MET A 1 16.55 9.52 5.85
CA MET A 1 16.01 8.29 6.47
C MET A 1 15.29 7.48 5.40
N GLY A 2 15.51 6.17 5.37
CA GLY A 2 15.20 5.28 4.25
C GLY A 2 13.83 4.59 4.32
N PRO A 3 13.51 3.76 3.32
CA PRO A 3 12.30 2.93 3.28
C PRO A 3 12.17 2.01 4.51
N ILE A 4 10.98 1.45 4.76
CA ILE A 4 10.77 0.41 5.78
C ILE A 4 11.83 -0.70 5.59
N PRO A 5 12.48 -1.19 6.66
CA PRO A 5 13.47 -2.26 6.56
C PRO A 5 12.91 -3.47 5.80
N LYS A 6 13.74 -4.06 4.92
CA LYS A 6 13.34 -5.26 4.17
C LYS A 6 12.88 -6.35 5.13
N ASN A 7 11.68 -6.86 4.90
CA ASN A 7 11.10 -7.99 5.60
C ASN A 7 10.80 -9.07 4.56
N ASP A 8 11.17 -10.33 4.83
CA ASP A 8 11.03 -11.44 3.86
C ASP A 8 9.58 -11.69 3.43
N HIS A 9 8.62 -11.16 4.19
CA HIS A 9 7.19 -11.26 3.92
C HIS A 9 6.58 -10.06 3.17
N LEU A 10 7.34 -8.97 2.95
CA LEU A 10 6.88 -7.76 2.26
C LEU A 10 7.75 -7.45 1.04
N LYS A 11 7.14 -7.42 -0.14
CA LYS A 11 7.80 -7.01 -1.39
C LYS A 11 7.48 -5.55 -1.68
N GLU A 12 8.51 -4.68 -1.70
CA GLU A 12 8.34 -3.30 -2.15
C GLU A 12 8.01 -3.27 -3.65
N VAL A 13 6.94 -2.55 -4.00
CA VAL A 13 6.45 -2.36 -5.37
C VAL A 13 6.87 -1.00 -5.90
N SER A 14 6.78 0.04 -5.07
CA SER A 14 7.22 1.40 -5.41
C SER A 14 7.56 2.21 -4.16
N SER A 15 8.40 3.23 -4.35
CA SER A 15 8.83 4.14 -3.29
C SER A 15 9.13 5.51 -3.88
N ASN A 16 8.43 6.54 -3.42
CA ASN A 16 8.52 7.91 -3.92
C ASN A 16 8.65 8.89 -2.76
N LYS A 17 9.53 9.89 -2.87
CA LYS A 17 9.58 10.98 -1.89
C LYS A 17 8.35 11.88 -2.01
N SER A 18 7.77 12.29 -0.89
CA SER A 18 6.60 13.17 -0.87
C SER A 18 6.52 13.97 0.43
N PHE A 19 6.49 15.31 0.34
CA PHE A 19 6.41 16.24 1.49
C PHE A 19 7.40 15.94 2.63
N GLY A 20 8.66 15.67 2.29
CA GLY A 20 9.71 15.32 3.25
C GLY A 20 9.66 13.88 3.79
N GLY A 21 8.57 13.17 3.53
CA GLY A 21 8.38 11.76 3.84
C GLY A 21 8.49 10.83 2.61
N TRP A 22 7.95 9.63 2.75
CA TRP A 22 7.96 8.58 1.74
C TRP A 22 6.56 8.02 1.49
N GLN A 23 6.17 7.97 0.24
CA GLN A 23 5.00 7.25 -0.23
C GLN A 23 5.45 5.93 -0.85
N GLN A 24 5.04 4.82 -0.25
CA GLN A 24 5.46 3.49 -0.67
C GLN A 24 4.26 2.60 -0.96
N VAL A 25 4.48 1.57 -1.76
CA VAL A 25 3.51 0.50 -2.02
C VAL A 25 4.20 -0.82 -1.79
N TYR A 26 3.54 -1.70 -1.04
CA TYR A 26 4.02 -3.05 -0.74
C TYR A 26 3.03 -4.10 -1.24
N SER A 27 3.55 -5.28 -1.54
CA SER A 27 2.80 -6.49 -1.84
C SER A 27 3.13 -7.55 -0.79
N HIS A 28 2.12 -8.31 -0.38
CA HIS A 28 2.26 -9.40 0.59
C HIS A 28 1.24 -10.51 0.30
N SER A 29 1.55 -11.73 0.73
CA SER A 29 0.59 -12.84 0.66
C SER A 29 -0.32 -12.78 1.88
N SER A 30 -1.63 -12.59 1.68
CA SER A 30 -2.62 -12.56 2.77
C SER A 30 -3.10 -13.97 3.09
N THR A 31 -2.97 -14.36 4.35
CA THR A 31 -3.49 -15.65 4.86
C THR A 31 -5.01 -15.70 4.89
N GLU A 32 -5.66 -14.57 5.18
CA GLU A 32 -7.11 -14.44 5.31
C GLU A 32 -7.78 -14.47 3.93
N LEU A 33 -7.20 -13.76 2.95
CA LEU A 33 -7.74 -13.63 1.60
C LEU A 33 -7.20 -14.68 0.62
N LYS A 34 -6.16 -15.42 1.02
CA LYS A 34 -5.50 -16.49 0.24
C LYS A 34 -5.02 -16.02 -1.13
N CYS A 35 -4.55 -14.77 -1.22
CA CYS A 35 -3.99 -14.20 -2.43
C CYS A 35 -2.95 -13.12 -2.11
N ASP A 36 -2.19 -12.70 -3.11
CA ASP A 36 -1.34 -11.52 -3.00
C ASP A 36 -2.19 -10.25 -2.96
N MET A 37 -1.87 -9.37 -2.01
CA MET A 37 -2.56 -8.12 -1.74
C MET A 37 -1.56 -6.98 -1.69
N LYS A 38 -1.98 -5.80 -2.16
CA LYS A 38 -1.19 -4.57 -2.10
C LYS A 38 -1.75 -3.60 -1.07
N PHE A 39 -0.88 -2.76 -0.55
CA PHE A 39 -1.28 -1.59 0.23
C PHE A 39 -0.29 -0.45 0.02
N GLY A 40 -0.80 0.77 0.04
CA GLY A 40 -0.02 1.99 0.09
C GLY A 40 0.26 2.39 1.53
N VAL A 41 1.44 2.96 1.79
CA VAL A 41 1.80 3.57 3.07
C VAL A 41 2.47 4.92 2.84
N TYR A 42 2.02 5.95 3.56
CA TYR A 42 2.73 7.22 3.68
C TYR A 42 3.44 7.27 5.03
N LEU A 43 4.75 7.47 4.98
CA LEU A 43 5.62 7.66 6.14
C LEU A 43 6.01 9.14 6.21
N PRO A 44 5.58 9.86 7.25
CA PRO A 44 5.89 11.29 7.38
C PRO A 44 7.36 11.50 7.75
N PRO A 45 7.93 12.71 7.59
CA PRO A 45 9.35 12.99 7.88
C PRO A 45 9.78 12.70 9.33
N GLN A 46 8.82 12.69 10.27
CA GLN A 46 9.02 12.35 11.68
C GLN A 46 9.21 10.84 11.90
N PHE A 47 8.89 10.00 10.92
CA PHE A 47 9.04 8.55 11.05
C PHE A 47 10.52 8.20 11.16
N LYS A 48 10.91 7.69 12.33
CA LYS A 48 12.25 7.21 12.62
C LYS A 48 12.26 5.69 12.77
N ALA A 49 13.17 5.03 12.04
CA ALA A 49 13.39 3.59 12.12
C ALA A 49 13.72 3.09 13.54
N ASP A 50 14.25 3.97 14.41
CA ASP A 50 14.74 3.62 15.74
C ASP A 50 13.68 3.67 16.86
N GLY A 51 12.38 3.70 16.51
CA GLY A 51 11.32 3.34 17.47
C GLY A 51 10.36 4.44 17.92
N ASP A 52 10.36 5.62 17.28
CA ASP A 52 9.31 6.62 17.53
C ASP A 52 7.97 6.10 16.99
N LYS A 53 7.02 5.84 17.90
CA LYS A 53 5.66 5.42 17.53
C LYS A 53 4.85 6.63 17.07
N LEU A 54 4.43 6.61 15.81
CA LEU A 54 3.52 7.61 15.25
C LEU A 54 2.09 7.05 15.16
N PRO A 55 1.06 7.90 15.27
CA PRO A 55 -0.31 7.49 15.02
C PRO A 55 -0.48 6.98 13.59
N VAL A 56 -1.29 5.94 13.42
CA VAL A 56 -1.59 5.32 12.13
C VAL A 56 -3.06 5.55 11.79
N LEU A 57 -3.32 6.16 10.64
CA LEU A 57 -4.65 6.30 10.05
C LEU A 57 -4.82 5.27 8.93
N TYR A 58 -5.84 4.41 9.04
CA TYR A 58 -6.24 3.52 7.96
C TYR A 58 -7.28 4.21 7.08
N TYR A 59 -6.96 4.42 5.81
CA TYR A 59 -7.88 4.97 4.83
C TYR A 59 -8.49 3.87 3.97
N LEU A 60 -9.78 3.60 4.17
CA LEU A 60 -10.52 2.61 3.39
C LEU A 60 -11.16 3.30 2.18
N SER A 61 -10.64 3.00 0.99
CA SER A 61 -11.13 3.62 -0.25
C SER A 61 -12.52 3.06 -0.65
N GLY A 62 -13.30 3.84 -1.39
CA GLY A 62 -14.62 3.44 -1.88
C GLY A 62 -14.58 2.51 -3.11
N LEU A 63 -15.77 2.13 -3.61
CA LEU A 63 -15.92 1.30 -4.82
C LEU A 63 -15.11 1.86 -6.00
N THR A 64 -14.49 0.97 -6.78
CA THR A 64 -13.62 1.25 -7.95
C THR A 64 -12.25 1.89 -7.65
N CYS A 65 -11.89 2.12 -6.39
CA CYS A 65 -10.59 2.67 -6.03
C CYS A 65 -9.52 1.58 -5.81
N THR A 66 -8.31 1.84 -6.30
CA THR A 66 -7.09 1.14 -5.91
C THR A 66 -6.36 1.94 -4.83
N GLU A 67 -5.30 1.39 -4.23
CA GLU A 67 -4.43 2.12 -3.29
C GLU A 67 -3.89 3.43 -3.88
N ALA A 68 -3.73 3.49 -5.21
CA ALA A 68 -3.24 4.67 -5.92
C ALA A 68 -4.21 5.85 -5.89
N ASN A 69 -5.52 5.61 -5.75
CA ASN A 69 -6.53 6.69 -5.83
C ASN A 69 -6.45 7.64 -4.64
N PHE A 70 -6.27 7.12 -3.43
CA PHE A 70 -6.13 7.95 -2.23
C PHE A 70 -4.81 8.72 -2.24
N VAL A 71 -3.73 8.01 -2.57
CA VAL A 71 -2.36 8.53 -2.56
C VAL A 71 -2.17 9.66 -3.57
N THR A 72 -2.79 9.62 -4.73
CA THR A 72 -2.54 10.63 -5.78
C THR A 72 -3.50 11.82 -5.77
N LYS A 73 -4.72 11.66 -5.22
CA LYS A 73 -5.80 12.66 -5.38
C LYS A 73 -6.26 13.34 -4.09
N ALA A 74 -6.01 12.76 -2.92
CA ALA A 74 -6.51 13.31 -1.65
C ALA A 74 -5.67 14.49 -1.13
N GLY A 75 -4.42 14.67 -1.60
CA GLY A 75 -3.50 15.67 -1.05
C GLY A 75 -3.17 15.45 0.44
N ALA A 76 -3.47 14.27 0.98
CA ALA A 76 -3.39 13.99 2.41
C ALA A 76 -1.95 13.97 2.94
N GLN A 77 -0.95 13.73 2.08
CA GLN A 77 0.45 13.62 2.50
C GLN A 77 1.00 14.91 3.12
N GLN A 78 0.57 16.07 2.64
CA GLN A 78 1.02 17.34 3.20
C GLN A 78 0.60 17.46 4.67
N HIS A 79 -0.69 17.26 4.95
CA HIS A 79 -1.22 17.31 6.32
C HIS A 79 -0.67 16.19 7.19
N ALA A 80 -0.51 14.99 6.64
CA ALA A 80 0.11 13.87 7.34
C ALA A 80 1.57 14.16 7.72
N ALA A 81 2.31 14.86 6.86
CA ALA A 81 3.67 15.31 7.14
C ALA A 81 3.69 16.37 8.25
N GLU A 82 2.77 17.34 8.21
CA GLU A 82 2.66 18.40 9.23
C GLU A 82 2.32 17.83 10.62
N HIS A 83 1.47 16.81 10.68
CA HIS A 83 0.99 16.23 11.95
C HIS A 83 1.73 14.95 12.38
N GLY A 84 2.67 14.44 11.60
CA GLY A 84 3.39 13.20 11.92
C GLY A 84 2.47 11.97 11.94
N ILE A 85 1.54 11.88 11.00
CA ILE A 85 0.59 10.76 10.88
C ILE A 85 1.06 9.80 9.78
N ILE A 86 1.12 8.51 10.10
CA ILE A 86 1.28 7.45 9.10
C ILE A 86 -0.08 7.19 8.47
N ILE A 87 -0.15 7.10 7.15
CA ILE A 87 -1.39 6.69 6.47
C ILE A 87 -1.19 5.33 5.81
N VAL A 88 -2.10 4.39 6.07
CA VAL A 88 -2.14 3.08 5.40
C VAL A 88 -3.41 3.00 4.57
N ALA A 89 -3.25 2.72 3.28
CA ALA A 89 -4.35 2.59 2.32
C ALA A 89 -4.32 1.17 1.71
N PRO A 90 -5.08 0.22 2.26
CA PRO A 90 -5.19 -1.12 1.69
C PRO A 90 -5.94 -1.10 0.35
N ASP A 91 -5.71 -2.13 -0.45
CA ASP A 91 -6.54 -2.42 -1.61
C ASP A 91 -8.00 -2.74 -1.20
N THR A 92 -8.94 -2.54 -2.12
CA THR A 92 -10.38 -2.62 -1.83
C THR A 92 -10.97 -4.01 -2.01
N SER A 93 -10.24 -4.94 -2.64
CA SER A 93 -10.66 -6.34 -2.80
C SER A 93 -9.50 -7.25 -3.25
N PRO A 94 -9.62 -8.58 -3.07
CA PRO A 94 -8.73 -9.55 -3.69
C PRO A 94 -8.63 -9.38 -5.20
N ARG A 95 -7.41 -9.28 -5.74
CA ARG A 95 -7.16 -9.23 -7.18
C ARG A 95 -6.82 -10.62 -7.70
N GLN A 96 -7.83 -11.39 -8.10
CA GLN A 96 -7.64 -12.73 -8.68
C GLN A 96 -7.46 -12.66 -10.20
N TYR A 97 -6.34 -13.19 -10.71
CA TYR A 97 -6.09 -13.45 -12.14
C TYR A 97 -6.62 -14.82 -12.61
N LEU A 98 -7.57 -15.43 -11.89
CA LEU A 98 -8.00 -16.80 -12.16
C LEU A 98 -9.06 -16.94 -13.25
N VAL A 99 -9.56 -15.85 -13.83
CA VAL A 99 -10.53 -15.93 -14.93
C VAL A 99 -9.84 -16.16 -16.29
N THR A 100 -8.58 -15.75 -16.47
CA THR A 100 -7.92 -15.84 -17.78
C THR A 100 -7.40 -17.23 -18.14
N LEU A 101 -7.00 -18.05 -17.15
CA LEU A 101 -6.47 -19.40 -17.43
C LEU A 101 -7.56 -20.42 -17.78
N LEU A 102 -8.76 -20.31 -17.19
CA LEU A 102 -9.86 -21.24 -17.46
C LEU A 102 -10.38 -21.12 -18.91
N ILE A 103 -10.48 -19.92 -19.45
CA ILE A 103 -10.85 -19.71 -20.87
C ILE A 103 -9.76 -20.21 -21.83
N TYR A 104 -8.47 -20.06 -21.48
CA TYR A 104 -7.38 -20.54 -22.33
C TYR A 104 -7.29 -22.07 -22.39
N THR A 105 -7.60 -22.76 -21.29
CA THR A 105 -7.62 -24.23 -21.25
C THR A 105 -8.84 -24.81 -21.96
N ILE A 106 -10.01 -24.17 -21.91
CA ILE A 106 -11.23 -24.66 -22.59
C ILE A 106 -11.18 -24.38 -24.10
N SER A 107 -10.47 -23.32 -24.54
CA SER A 107 -10.32 -23.00 -25.97
C SER A 107 -9.33 -23.92 -26.73
N GLN A 108 -8.58 -24.77 -26.02
CA GLN A 108 -7.55 -25.66 -26.60
C GLN A 108 -7.97 -27.15 -26.54
N THR A 109 -9.22 -27.43 -26.21
CA THR A 109 -9.90 -28.75 -26.32
C THR A 109 -11.09 -28.62 -27.24
#